data_AF-A0A0F9JDE8-F1
#
_entry.id   AF-A0A0F9JDE8-F1
#
_cell.length_a   1.000
_cell.length_b   1.000
_cell.length_c   1.000
_cell.angle_alpha   90.00
_cell.angle_beta   90.00
_cell.angle_gamma   90.00
#
_symmetry.space_group_name_H-M   'P 1'
#
loop_
_entity.id
_entity.type
_entity.pdbx_description
1 polymer ?
#
loop_
_entity_poly.entity_id
_entity_poly.type
_entity_poly.pdbx_seq_one_letter_code
_entity_poly.pdbx_strand_id
1 'polypeptide(L)'
;DTWIQKSKRYNVPVSEPRDFIYEPDPAFIKAHLISDIAELYNLSQLHKKVAYLTGDLFIDVPILKCYHVLTYESLDYSSINKTLSTLNINSVDLKARGISVDLKRIQKSIHGNGRKKGLLILTKVLNKPSAIICEYTIKNTKLKKGRGEKKV
;
A
#
# COMPACT_ATOMS: atom_id res chain seq x y z
N ASP A 1 -4.68 -37.68 12.39
CA ASP A 1 -5.22 -37.32 11.06
C ASP A 1 -6.43 -36.39 11.11
N THR A 2 -6.24 -35.12 11.48
CA THR A 2 -7.20 -34.03 11.18
C THR A 2 -6.52 -32.65 11.34
N TRP A 3 -5.62 -32.29 10.42
CA TRP A 3 -4.98 -30.95 10.38
C TRP A 3 -5.61 -29.99 9.36
N ILE A 4 -6.80 -30.29 8.85
CA ILE A 4 -7.56 -29.31 8.07
C ILE A 4 -8.44 -28.55 9.07
N GLN A 5 -7.83 -27.59 9.78
CA GLN A 5 -8.63 -26.53 10.40
C GLN A 5 -9.38 -25.85 9.25
N LYS A 6 -10.71 -26.04 9.21
CA LYS A 6 -11.63 -25.24 8.39
C LYS A 6 -11.18 -23.80 8.48
N SER A 7 -10.70 -23.23 7.36
CA SER A 7 -10.15 -21.89 7.34
C SER A 7 -11.17 -20.92 7.94
N LYS A 8 -10.88 -20.45 9.15
CA LYS A 8 -11.66 -19.42 9.80
C LYS A 8 -11.41 -18.18 8.95
N ARG A 9 -12.33 -17.88 8.03
CA ARG A 9 -12.24 -16.65 7.24
C ARG A 9 -12.45 -15.49 8.21
N TYR A 10 -11.36 -14.96 8.76
CA TYR A 10 -11.44 -13.78 9.59
C TYR A 10 -11.98 -12.63 8.74
N ASN A 11 -13.00 -11.95 9.27
CA ASN A 11 -13.48 -10.72 8.67
C ASN A 11 -12.44 -9.64 9.00
N VAL A 12 -11.55 -9.36 8.05
CA VAL A 12 -10.57 -8.28 8.19
C VAL A 12 -11.34 -6.96 8.29
N PRO A 13 -11.06 -6.11 9.30
CA PRO A 13 -11.68 -4.80 9.41
C PRO A 13 -11.45 -3.99 8.13
N VAL A 14 -12.42 -3.15 7.77
CA VAL A 14 -12.28 -2.23 6.64
C VAL A 14 -12.19 -0.81 7.18
N SER A 15 -11.21 -0.05 6.73
CA SER A 15 -10.99 1.34 7.15
C SER A 15 -10.59 2.23 5.97
N GLU A 16 -10.50 3.53 6.25
CA GLU A 16 -9.77 4.48 5.42
C GLU A 16 -8.26 4.17 5.44
N PRO A 17 -7.48 4.70 4.47
CA PRO A 17 -6.03 4.67 4.53
C PRO A 17 -5.53 5.26 5.86
N ARG A 18 -4.63 4.53 6.51
CA ARG A 18 -3.83 4.98 7.65
C ARG A 18 -2.43 5.38 7.16
N ASP A 19 -1.48 5.55 8.07
CA ASP A 19 -0.14 6.05 7.76
C ASP A 19 0.62 5.21 6.70
N PHE A 20 0.31 3.92 6.59
CA PHE A 20 0.94 3.04 5.61
C PHE A 20 -0.06 2.22 4.80
N ILE A 21 0.25 2.03 3.51
CA ILE A 21 -0.36 1.03 2.64
C ILE A 21 0.59 -0.14 2.43
N TYR A 22 0.03 -1.33 2.47
CA TYR A 22 0.71 -2.60 2.27
C TYR A 22 0.19 -3.30 1.03
N GLU A 23 1.07 -3.62 0.10
CA GLU A 23 0.80 -4.49 -1.05
C GLU A 23 1.34 -5.89 -0.74
N PRO A 24 0.46 -6.88 -0.48
CA PRO A 24 0.89 -8.24 -0.24
C PRO A 24 1.45 -8.90 -1.50
N ASP A 25 2.37 -9.84 -1.30
CA ASP A 25 2.88 -10.67 -2.38
C ASP A 25 1.73 -11.46 -3.06
N PRO A 26 1.71 -11.54 -4.41
CA PRO A 26 0.67 -12.26 -5.15
C PRO A 26 0.47 -13.73 -4.73
N ALA A 27 1.50 -14.42 -4.25
CA ALA A 27 1.40 -15.80 -3.77
C ALA A 27 0.50 -15.90 -2.53
N PHE A 28 0.60 -14.96 -1.59
CA PHE A 28 -0.23 -14.93 -0.38
C PHE A 28 -1.68 -14.55 -0.69
N ILE A 29 -1.89 -13.70 -1.71
CA ILE A 29 -3.23 -13.40 -2.23
C ILE A 29 -3.86 -14.68 -2.80
N LYS A 30 -3.12 -15.44 -3.61
CA LYS A 30 -3.58 -16.70 -4.21
C LYS A 30 -3.79 -17.81 -3.17
N ALA A 31 -3.00 -17.81 -2.10
CA ALA A 31 -3.15 -18.74 -0.98
C ALA A 31 -4.28 -18.36 -0.02
N HIS A 32 -5.02 -17.27 -0.29
CA HIS A 32 -6.09 -16.75 0.57
C HIS A 32 -5.64 -16.37 1.99
N LEU A 33 -4.38 -15.95 2.15
CA LEU A 33 -3.76 -15.64 3.46
C LEU A 33 -3.85 -14.16 3.87
N ILE A 34 -4.72 -13.38 3.22
CA ILE A 34 -4.85 -11.95 3.52
C ILE A 34 -5.41 -11.70 4.92
N SER A 35 -6.35 -12.54 5.36
CA SER A 35 -6.86 -12.52 6.73
C SER A 35 -5.78 -12.75 7.75
N ASP A 36 -4.93 -13.75 7.51
CA ASP A 36 -3.88 -14.18 8.42
C ASP A 36 -2.78 -13.11 8.53
N ILE A 37 -2.39 -12.51 7.40
CA ILE A 37 -1.46 -11.36 7.40
C ILE A 37 -2.07 -10.18 8.16
N ALA A 38 -3.35 -9.88 7.92
CA ALA A 38 -4.00 -8.74 8.55
C ALA A 38 -4.09 -8.92 10.08
N GLU A 39 -4.43 -10.11 10.55
CA GLU A 39 -4.45 -10.43 11.97
C GLU A 39 -3.05 -10.36 12.58
N LEU A 40 -2.06 -11.00 11.95
CA LEU A 40 -0.69 -11.07 12.45
C LEU A 40 -0.05 -9.69 12.65
N TYR A 41 -0.38 -8.73 11.79
CA TYR A 41 0.20 -7.39 11.80
C TYR A 41 -0.77 -6.29 12.23
N ASN A 42 -1.95 -6.64 12.73
CA ASN A 42 -3.01 -5.69 13.14
C ASN A 42 -3.39 -4.67 12.04
N LEU A 43 -3.59 -5.17 10.83
CA LEU A 43 -3.90 -4.37 9.64
C LEU A 43 -5.39 -4.45 9.27
N SER A 44 -5.84 -3.44 8.52
CA SER A 44 -7.19 -3.37 7.94
C SER A 44 -7.13 -3.45 6.42
N GLN A 45 -8.20 -3.87 5.76
CA GLN A 45 -8.35 -3.69 4.31
C GLN A 45 -8.93 -2.30 3.99
N LEU A 46 -8.65 -1.80 2.79
CA LEU A 46 -9.33 -0.59 2.26
C LEU A 46 -10.73 -0.91 1.72
N HIS A 47 -10.93 -2.14 1.25
CA HIS A 47 -12.19 -2.65 0.70
C HIS A 47 -12.15 -4.18 0.66
N LYS A 48 -13.29 -4.85 0.89
CA LYS A 48 -13.38 -6.32 1.01
C LYS A 48 -12.87 -7.12 -0.20
N LYS A 49 -12.84 -6.50 -1.39
CA LYS A 49 -12.39 -7.13 -2.65
C LYS A 49 -11.02 -6.66 -3.14
N VAL A 50 -10.29 -5.85 -2.36
CA VAL A 50 -8.91 -5.45 -2.70
C VAL A 50 -7.96 -5.97 -1.65
N ALA A 51 -6.81 -6.50 -2.09
CA ALA A 51 -5.84 -7.10 -1.19
C ALA A 51 -4.93 -6.08 -0.50
N TYR A 52 -5.07 -4.78 -0.79
CA TYR A 52 -4.31 -3.76 -0.06
C TYR A 52 -4.72 -3.75 1.40
N LEU A 53 -3.71 -3.75 2.27
CA LEU A 53 -3.85 -3.59 3.71
C LEU A 53 -3.34 -2.20 4.13
N THR A 54 -3.74 -1.75 5.32
CA THR A 54 -3.32 -0.47 5.88
C THR A 54 -3.16 -0.53 7.40
N GLY A 55 -2.23 0.26 7.94
CA GLY A 55 -1.87 0.30 9.35
C GLY A 55 -1.07 1.56 9.71
N ASP A 56 -0.88 1.79 11.01
CA ASP A 56 -0.22 3.00 11.54
C ASP A 56 1.30 2.84 11.71
N LEU A 57 1.78 1.60 11.84
CA LEU A 57 3.18 1.30 12.07
C LEU A 57 3.85 0.88 10.77
N PHE A 58 5.11 1.26 10.58
CA PHE A 58 5.95 0.76 9.49
C PHE A 58 6.32 -0.72 9.70
N ILE A 59 6.05 -1.56 8.69
CA ILE A 59 6.38 -2.99 8.70
C ILE A 59 7.24 -3.32 7.47
N ASP A 60 8.49 -3.75 7.72
CA ASP A 60 9.45 -4.16 6.69
C ASP A 60 9.63 -5.67 6.70
N VAL A 61 8.76 -6.38 5.96
CA VAL A 61 8.85 -7.84 5.79
C VAL A 61 8.77 -8.21 4.31
N PRO A 62 9.45 -9.28 3.85
CA PRO A 62 9.55 -9.60 2.42
C PRO A 62 8.19 -9.81 1.71
N ILE A 63 7.17 -10.22 2.46
CA ILE A 63 5.84 -10.55 1.93
C ILE A 63 4.91 -9.34 1.75
N LEU A 64 5.34 -8.15 2.21
CA LEU A 64 4.59 -6.90 2.11
C LEU A 64 5.48 -5.81 1.53
N LYS A 65 5.05 -5.16 0.44
CA LYS A 65 5.63 -3.85 0.07
C LYS A 65 4.91 -2.78 0.87
N CYS A 66 5.68 -1.92 1.54
CA CYS A 66 5.16 -0.85 2.38
C CYS A 66 5.33 0.51 1.69
N TYR A 67 4.29 1.33 1.69
CA TYR A 67 4.28 2.69 1.16
C TYR A 67 3.76 3.63 2.24
N HIS A 68 4.46 4.74 2.47
CA HIS A 68 4.04 5.77 3.41
C HIS A 68 2.98 6.65 2.74
N VAL A 69 1.83 6.82 3.39
CA VAL A 69 0.71 7.60 2.88
C VAL A 69 0.95 9.07 3.16
N LEU A 70 0.91 9.89 2.13
CA LEU A 70 0.95 11.34 2.26
C LEU A 70 -0.46 11.92 2.41
N THR A 71 -1.41 11.38 1.63
CA THR A 71 -2.84 11.73 1.67
C THR A 71 -3.65 10.79 0.77
N TYR A 72 -4.98 10.84 0.85
CA TYR A 72 -5.87 10.22 -0.13
C TYR A 72 -7.07 11.13 -0.42
N GLU A 73 -7.60 11.02 -1.64
CA GLU A 73 -8.75 11.78 -2.10
C GLU A 73 -9.61 10.97 -3.08
N SER A 74 -10.73 11.55 -3.51
CA SER A 74 -11.53 10.98 -4.59
C SER A 74 -10.74 10.94 -5.90
N LEU A 75 -11.14 10.06 -6.83
CA LEU A 75 -10.51 10.00 -8.14
C LEU A 75 -10.93 11.20 -9.03
N ASP A 76 -10.34 12.36 -8.77
CA ASP A 76 -10.49 13.59 -9.56
C ASP A 76 -9.12 14.14 -9.99
N TYR A 77 -8.88 14.26 -11.29
CA TYR A 77 -7.53 14.55 -11.79
C TYR A 77 -7.07 15.98 -11.48
N SER A 78 -8.00 16.94 -11.42
CA SER A 78 -7.68 18.34 -11.12
C SER A 78 -7.22 18.47 -9.66
N SER A 79 -7.98 17.86 -8.74
CA SER A 79 -7.64 17.80 -7.32
C SER A 79 -6.30 17.09 -7.11
N ILE A 80 -6.11 15.92 -7.74
CA ILE A 80 -4.85 15.17 -7.64
C ILE A 80 -3.66 16.00 -8.12
N ASN A 81 -3.74 16.67 -9.26
CA ASN A 81 -2.64 17.49 -9.78
C ASN A 81 -2.27 18.65 -8.86
N LYS A 82 -3.29 19.27 -8.24
CA LYS A 82 -3.09 20.30 -7.21
C LYS A 82 -2.37 19.73 -6.00
N THR A 83 -2.84 18.59 -5.49
CA THR A 83 -2.24 17.91 -4.33
C THR A 83 -0.79 17.51 -4.60
N LEU A 84 -0.50 16.93 -5.77
CA LEU A 84 0.87 16.57 -6.17
C LEU A 84 1.79 17.80 -6.21
N SER A 85 1.29 18.93 -6.73
CA SER A 85 2.04 20.18 -6.76
C SER A 85 2.32 20.71 -5.35
N THR A 86 1.33 20.68 -4.45
CA THR A 86 1.50 21.04 -3.04
C THR A 86 2.52 20.15 -2.32
N LEU A 87 2.56 18.87 -2.65
CA LEU A 87 3.52 17.91 -2.10
C LEU A 87 4.90 17.95 -2.78
N ASN A 88 5.12 18.86 -3.72
CA ASN A 88 6.35 18.98 -4.51
C ASN A 88 6.70 17.67 -5.25
N ILE A 89 5.68 16.96 -5.74
CA ILE A 89 5.80 15.75 -6.58
C ILE A 89 5.63 16.16 -8.04
N ASN A 90 6.59 15.78 -8.89
CA ASN A 90 6.56 16.00 -10.34
C ASN A 90 5.78 14.91 -11.07
N SER A 91 6.10 13.66 -10.74
CA SER A 91 5.62 12.48 -11.43
C SER A 91 5.31 11.37 -10.43
N VAL A 92 4.38 10.51 -10.79
CA VAL A 92 3.98 9.36 -9.97
C VAL A 92 4.11 8.07 -10.75
N ASP A 93 4.54 7.01 -10.07
CA ASP A 93 4.25 5.65 -10.52
C ASP A 93 2.76 5.36 -10.31
N LEU A 94 2.15 4.59 -11.21
CA LEU A 94 0.72 4.26 -11.14
C LEU A 94 0.50 2.79 -10.79
N LYS A 95 -0.34 2.55 -9.79
CA LYS A 95 -0.86 1.22 -9.45
C LYS A 95 -2.38 1.26 -9.43
N ALA A 96 -3.06 0.35 -10.10
CA ALA A 96 -4.51 0.23 -10.02
C ALA A 96 -4.94 -1.16 -9.53
N ARG A 97 -5.92 -1.20 -8.62
CA ARG A 97 -6.52 -2.47 -8.16
C ARG A 97 -7.98 -2.32 -7.79
N GLY A 98 -8.82 -3.26 -8.25
CA GLY A 98 -10.25 -3.28 -7.91
C GLY A 98 -11.09 -2.15 -8.50
N ILE A 99 -10.52 -1.39 -9.44
CA ILE A 99 -11.18 -0.34 -10.22
C ILE A 99 -10.95 -0.58 -11.71
N SER A 100 -11.86 -0.08 -12.55
CA SER A 100 -11.72 -0.10 -14.01
C SER A 100 -11.42 1.33 -14.47
N VAL A 101 -10.19 1.57 -14.92
CA VAL A 101 -9.72 2.88 -15.36
C VAL A 101 -8.74 2.75 -16.54
N ASP A 102 -8.68 3.76 -17.39
CA ASP A 102 -7.67 3.84 -18.45
C ASP A 102 -6.37 4.44 -17.88
N LEU A 103 -5.41 3.56 -17.56
CA LEU A 103 -4.11 3.96 -17.04
C LEU A 103 -3.32 4.84 -18.01
N LYS A 104 -3.43 4.63 -19.33
CA LYS A 104 -2.71 5.45 -20.31
C LYS A 104 -3.25 6.87 -20.33
N ARG A 105 -4.58 7.02 -20.25
CA ARG A 105 -5.23 8.33 -20.13
C ARG A 105 -4.83 9.01 -18.83
N ILE A 106 -4.89 8.29 -17.70
CA ILE A 106 -4.48 8.82 -16.39
C ILE A 106 -3.05 9.31 -16.43
N GLN A 107 -2.13 8.52 -16.99
CA GLN A 107 -0.72 8.88 -17.04
C GLN A 107 -0.45 10.16 -17.84
N LYS A 108 -1.30 10.49 -18.82
CA LYS A 108 -1.23 11.77 -19.54
C LYS A 108 -1.87 12.93 -18.79
N SER A 109 -2.89 12.66 -17.97
CA SER A 109 -3.65 13.68 -17.26
C SER A 109 -3.06 14.03 -15.89
N ILE A 110 -2.34 13.10 -15.25
CA ILE A 110 -1.76 13.31 -13.93
C ILE A 110 -0.36 13.91 -14.05
N HIS A 111 -0.18 15.09 -13.49
CA HIS A 111 1.09 15.81 -13.44
C HIS A 111 1.15 16.70 -12.20
N GLY A 112 2.34 16.88 -11.65
CA GLY A 112 2.60 17.90 -10.63
C GLY A 112 3.80 18.75 -11.01
N ASN A 113 4.02 19.85 -10.29
CA ASN A 113 5.07 20.83 -10.62
C ASN A 113 6.27 20.77 -9.66
N GLY A 114 6.59 19.57 -9.19
CA GLY A 114 7.57 19.36 -8.14
C GLY A 114 8.96 18.89 -8.57
N ARG A 115 9.73 18.37 -7.60
CA ARG A 115 11.04 17.72 -7.82
C ARG A 115 11.07 16.25 -7.37
N LYS A 116 10.11 15.84 -6.53
CA LYS A 116 10.03 14.48 -6.01
C LYS A 116 9.31 13.56 -6.99
N LYS A 117 9.54 12.25 -6.84
CA LYS A 117 8.71 11.21 -7.43
C LYS A 117 7.83 10.61 -6.33
N GLY A 118 6.57 10.35 -6.65
CA GLY A 118 5.63 9.69 -5.74
C GLY A 118 5.07 8.39 -6.31
N LEU A 119 4.13 7.81 -5.59
CA LEU A 119 3.32 6.68 -6.02
C LEU A 119 1.85 7.06 -5.90
N LEU A 120 1.06 6.78 -6.93
CA LEU A 120 -0.39 6.97 -6.91
C LEU A 120 -1.07 5.61 -7.02
N ILE A 121 -1.69 5.19 -5.91
CA ILE A 121 -2.47 3.96 -5.83
C ILE A 121 -3.93 4.29 -6.08
N LEU A 122 -4.46 3.74 -7.16
CA LEU A 122 -5.86 3.86 -7.56
C LEU A 122 -6.60 2.60 -7.12
N THR A 123 -7.52 2.74 -6.18
CA THR A 123 -8.21 1.60 -5.58
C THR A 123 -9.61 1.98 -5.10
N LYS A 124 -10.31 1.05 -4.47
CA LYS A 124 -11.52 1.35 -3.70
C LYS A 124 -11.15 1.55 -2.22
N VAL A 125 -11.58 2.66 -1.65
CA VAL A 125 -11.61 2.91 -0.21
C VAL A 125 -13.07 2.97 0.20
N LEU A 126 -13.49 2.12 1.13
CA LEU A 126 -14.88 2.08 1.61
C LEU A 126 -15.93 2.09 0.47
N ASN A 127 -15.67 1.30 -0.58
CA ASN A 127 -16.49 1.16 -1.81
C ASN A 127 -16.44 2.33 -2.80
N LYS A 128 -15.69 3.41 -2.52
CA LYS A 128 -15.54 4.55 -3.43
C LYS A 128 -14.22 4.47 -4.21
N PRO A 129 -14.20 4.77 -5.52
CA PRO A 129 -12.95 4.96 -6.25
C PRO A 129 -12.14 6.12 -5.66
N SER A 130 -10.90 5.85 -5.31
CA SER A 130 -10.02 6.78 -4.61
C SER A 130 -8.61 6.71 -5.16
N ALA A 131 -7.89 7.81 -4.96
CA ALA A 131 -6.47 7.94 -5.25
C ALA A 131 -5.71 8.16 -3.93
N ILE A 132 -4.73 7.30 -3.65
CA ILE A 132 -3.88 7.39 -2.47
C ILE A 132 -2.49 7.81 -2.94
N ILE A 133 -2.02 8.95 -2.47
CA ILE A 133 -0.70 9.49 -2.78
C ILE A 133 0.26 9.01 -1.72
N CYS A 134 1.30 8.31 -2.15
CA CYS A 134 2.27 7.69 -1.27
C CYS A 134 3.70 8.05 -1.69
N GLU A 135 4.63 7.77 -0.79
CA GLU A 135 6.05 7.67 -1.09
C GLU A 135 6.60 6.27 -0.78
N TYR A 136 7.65 5.89 -1.49
CA TYR A 136 8.33 4.62 -1.25
C TYR A 136 9.03 4.66 0.10
N THR A 137 8.85 3.61 0.90
CA THR A 137 9.62 3.45 2.13
C THR A 137 11.06 3.03 1.78
N ILE A 138 12.03 3.62 2.46
CA ILE A 138 13.44 3.27 2.28
C ILE A 138 13.71 1.99 3.05
N LYS A 139 14.07 0.90 2.35
CA LYS A 139 14.57 -0.32 3.00
C LYS A 139 15.85 0.00 3.73
N ASN A 140 15.84 -0.07 5.06
CA ASN A 140 17.04 0.14 5.86
C ASN A 140 17.90 -1.13 5.79
N THR A 141 18.62 -1.30 4.69
CA THR A 141 19.42 -2.50 4.38
C THR A 141 20.68 -2.66 5.25
N LYS A 142 20.90 -1.77 6.24
CA LYS A 142 22.01 -1.85 7.18
C LYS A 142 21.57 -2.44 8.53
N LEU A 143 21.07 -3.68 8.52
CA LEU A 143 21.24 -4.51 9.71
C LEU A 143 22.69 -5.00 9.72
N LYS A 144 23.42 -4.51 10.72
CA LYS A 144 24.83 -4.75 10.98
C LYS A 144 25.16 -6.24 10.78
N LYS A 145 26.06 -6.56 9.83
CA LYS A 145 26.93 -7.73 10.00
C LYS A 145 27.59 -7.54 11.36
N GLY A 146 27.30 -8.45 12.29
CA GLY A 146 28.00 -8.50 13.57
C GLY A 146 29.49 -8.46 13.28
N ARG A 147 30.13 -7.33 13.61
CA ARG A 147 31.57 -7.30 13.84
C ARG A 147 31.77 -8.29 14.97
N GLY A 148 32.43 -9.40 14.66
CA GLY A 148 32.90 -10.32 15.68
C GLY A 148 33.64 -9.53 16.73
N GLU A 149 33.17 -9.60 17.97
CA GLU A 149 33.98 -9.24 19.11
C GLU A 149 35.05 -10.32 19.26
N LYS A 150 36.24 -10.00 18.75
CA LYS A 150 37.48 -10.54 19.28
C LYS A 150 37.74 -9.87 20.63
N LYS A 151 37.88 -10.73 21.64
CA LYS A 151 38.73 -10.65 22.84
C LYS A 151 38.49 -9.52 23.85
N VAL A 152 38.29 -9.92 25.11
CA VAL A 152 39.41 -9.97 26.08
C VAL A 152 39.45 -11.36 26.69
#